data_AF-A0A660RY40-F1
#
_entry.id   AF-A0A660RY40-F1
#
_cell.length_a   1.000
_cell.length_b   1.000
_cell.length_c   1.000
_cell.angle_alpha   90.00
_cell.angle_beta   90.00
_cell.angle_gamma   90.00
#
_symmetry.space_group_name_H-M   'P 1'
#
loop_
_entity.id
_entity.type
_entity.pdbx_description
1 polymer ?
#
loop_
_entity_poly.entity_id
_entity_poly.type
_entity_poly.pdbx_seq_one_letter_code
_entity_poly.pdbx_strand_id
1 'polypeptide(L)'
;MRYLKLSKIKNWSHYIASISFLDNANFFNIITKKREKTIISMRANPKENLANDPFYGAGIKGKFIRLIYSYILKKLLKKADLCVAVSKGVANSLVPPNLGKKYNISGVPKSKSHEIIYNVTIKYNPFKLIIKQLLPEYIQEEVKNKIRKFIFTKPQMDIETKEYLKNVYKEDILKLQELIGRDLSHWLK
;
A
#
# COMPACT_ATOMS: atom_id res chain seq x y z
N MET A 1 27.44 -23.39 2.06
CA MET A 1 28.74 -22.80 1.64
C MET A 1 28.73 -21.26 1.48
N ARG A 2 27.80 -20.63 0.74
CA ARG A 2 27.80 -19.18 0.50
C ARG A 2 27.63 -18.31 1.76
N TYR A 3 26.80 -18.72 2.72
CA TYR A 3 26.55 -17.99 3.97
C TYR A 3 27.80 -17.89 4.88
N LEU A 4 28.58 -18.97 4.98
CA LEU A 4 29.81 -19.00 5.80
C LEU A 4 30.85 -18.04 5.26
N LYS A 5 31.00 -17.98 3.92
CA LYS A 5 31.92 -17.04 3.26
C LYS A 5 31.52 -15.59 3.54
N LEU A 6 30.23 -15.26 3.39
CA LEU A 6 29.69 -13.93 3.71
C LEU A 6 29.90 -13.54 5.18
N SER A 7 29.63 -14.45 6.11
CA SER A 7 29.84 -14.21 7.54
C SER A 7 31.33 -13.96 7.87
N LYS A 8 32.25 -14.71 7.25
CA LYS A 8 33.69 -14.49 7.39
C LYS A 8 34.13 -13.13 6.85
N ILE A 9 33.65 -12.74 5.65
CA ILE A 9 33.97 -11.43 5.05
C ILE A 9 33.52 -10.29 5.96
N LYS A 10 32.28 -10.35 6.46
CA LYS A 10 31.74 -9.35 7.40
C LYS A 10 32.49 -9.26 8.73
N ASN A 11 33.23 -10.30 9.13
CA ASN A 11 34.09 -10.24 10.31
C ASN A 11 35.42 -9.54 10.03
N TRP A 12 35.95 -9.72 8.82
CA TRP A 12 37.28 -9.21 8.46
C TRP A 12 37.25 -7.74 8.05
N SER A 13 36.08 -7.19 7.73
CA SER A 13 35.95 -5.85 7.18
C SER A 13 34.80 -5.11 7.86
N HIS A 14 35.04 -3.85 8.24
CA HIS A 14 34.08 -3.03 8.96
C HIS A 14 33.20 -2.26 7.96
N TYR A 15 32.03 -2.79 7.66
CA TYR A 15 31.07 -2.16 6.76
C TYR A 15 30.05 -1.33 7.52
N ILE A 16 29.73 -0.15 6.97
CA ILE A 16 28.70 0.73 7.51
C ILE A 16 27.29 0.19 7.16
N ALA A 17 27.13 -0.34 5.94
CA ALA A 17 25.89 -0.92 5.48
C ALA A 17 26.12 -2.11 4.53
N SER A 18 25.15 -3.02 4.48
CA SER A 18 25.03 -4.07 3.48
C SER A 18 23.70 -3.95 2.75
N ILE A 19 23.76 -3.98 1.42
CA ILE A 19 22.60 -3.91 0.52
C ILE A 19 22.59 -5.19 -0.29
N SER A 20 21.43 -5.87 -0.32
CA SER A 20 21.19 -6.98 -1.23
C SER A 20 20.18 -6.56 -2.29
N PHE A 21 20.51 -6.89 -3.52
CA PHE A 21 19.66 -6.65 -4.66
C PHE A 21 18.75 -7.85 -4.93
N LEU A 22 19.25 -9.08 -4.77
CA LEU A 22 18.47 -10.28 -5.01
C LEU A 22 17.62 -10.66 -3.79
N ASP A 23 16.36 -11.05 -4.02
CA ASP A 23 15.43 -11.44 -2.95
C ASP A 23 15.99 -12.58 -2.08
N ASN A 24 16.63 -13.59 -2.68
CA ASN A 24 17.30 -14.68 -1.96
C ASN A 24 18.52 -14.19 -1.15
N ALA A 25 19.23 -13.17 -1.64
CA ALA A 25 20.40 -12.60 -0.97
C ALA A 25 20.02 -11.71 0.23
N ASN A 26 18.79 -11.18 0.27
CA ASN A 26 18.27 -10.45 1.42
C ASN A 26 18.25 -11.33 2.67
N PHE A 27 17.85 -12.60 2.54
CA PHE A 27 17.81 -13.53 3.67
C PHE A 27 19.20 -13.77 4.26
N PHE A 28 20.21 -13.99 3.41
CA PHE A 28 21.57 -14.18 3.89
C PHE A 28 22.11 -12.93 4.59
N ASN A 29 21.84 -11.73 4.06
CA ASN A 29 22.29 -10.50 4.70
C ASN A 29 21.61 -10.26 6.05
N ILE A 30 20.30 -10.52 6.16
CA ILE A 30 19.57 -10.39 7.43
C ILE A 30 20.06 -11.41 8.47
N ILE A 31 20.26 -12.67 8.07
CA ILE A 31 20.67 -13.73 9.00
C ILE A 31 22.11 -13.51 9.49
N THR A 32 22.98 -13.00 8.62
CA THR A 32 24.39 -12.72 8.94
C THR A 32 24.63 -11.30 9.45
N LYS A 33 23.56 -10.52 9.69
CA LYS A 33 23.65 -9.14 10.17
C LYS A 33 24.41 -9.11 11.50
N LYS A 34 25.40 -8.21 11.59
CA LYS A 34 26.13 -7.94 12.83
C LYS A 34 25.86 -6.50 13.29
N ARG A 35 26.80 -5.60 13.02
CA ARG A 35 26.75 -4.19 13.44
C ARG A 35 26.36 -3.27 12.29
N GLU A 36 26.49 -3.74 11.06
CA GLU A 36 26.20 -2.98 9.85
C GLU A 36 24.69 -2.77 9.66
N LYS A 37 24.33 -1.62 9.09
CA LYS A 37 22.97 -1.37 8.62
C LYS A 37 22.63 -2.34 7.50
N THR A 38 21.53 -3.06 7.61
CA THR A 38 21.08 -4.02 6.58
C THR A 38 19.88 -3.46 5.85
N ILE A 39 20.08 -3.13 4.59
CA ILE A 39 19.05 -2.63 3.68
C ILE A 39 18.69 -3.76 2.72
N ILE A 40 17.40 -4.01 2.58
CA ILE A 40 16.89 -5.05 1.68
C ILE A 40 16.13 -4.40 0.53
N SER A 41 16.37 -4.90 -0.68
CA SER A 41 15.62 -4.51 -1.87
C SER A 41 14.67 -5.64 -2.24
N MET A 42 13.36 -5.38 -2.18
CA MET A 42 12.33 -6.33 -2.60
C MET A 42 11.90 -6.02 -4.02
N ARG A 43 12.10 -6.99 -4.89
CA ARG A 43 11.86 -6.81 -6.33
C ARG A 43 10.65 -7.55 -6.83
N ALA A 44 10.43 -8.75 -6.32
CA ALA A 44 9.27 -9.53 -6.69
C ALA A 44 8.24 -9.54 -5.56
N ASN A 45 6.98 -9.78 -5.94
CA ASN A 45 5.90 -9.98 -4.99
C ASN A 45 6.03 -11.38 -4.39
N PRO A 46 6.41 -11.51 -3.11
CA PRO A 46 6.72 -12.81 -2.52
C PRO A 46 5.49 -13.72 -2.40
N LYS A 47 4.29 -13.13 -2.28
CA LYS A 47 3.03 -13.87 -2.17
C LYS A 47 2.55 -14.40 -3.51
N GLU A 48 2.75 -13.62 -4.57
CA GLU A 48 2.37 -13.98 -5.94
C GLU A 48 3.34 -15.00 -6.52
N ASN A 49 4.65 -14.81 -6.33
CA ASN A 49 5.66 -15.81 -6.71
C ASN A 49 5.38 -17.17 -6.08
N LEU A 50 5.04 -17.20 -4.78
CA LEU A 50 4.75 -18.45 -4.08
C LEU A 50 3.41 -19.07 -4.50
N ALA A 51 2.43 -18.26 -4.86
CA ALA A 51 1.12 -18.74 -5.33
C ALA A 51 1.21 -19.32 -6.75
N ASN A 52 2.10 -18.80 -7.59
CA ASN A 52 2.31 -19.26 -8.96
C ASN A 52 3.39 -20.35 -9.07
N ASP A 53 3.98 -20.77 -7.95
CA ASP A 53 5.00 -21.81 -7.93
C ASP A 53 4.37 -23.19 -8.24
N PRO A 54 4.88 -23.95 -9.22
CA PRO A 54 4.32 -25.25 -9.60
C PRO A 54 4.31 -26.29 -8.46
N PHE A 55 5.20 -26.14 -7.48
CA PHE A 55 5.38 -27.07 -6.35
C PHE A 55 4.66 -26.58 -5.08
N TYR A 56 4.54 -25.27 -4.89
CA TYR A 56 4.05 -24.66 -3.66
C TYR A 56 2.72 -23.89 -3.78
N GLY A 57 2.22 -23.69 -5.01
CA GLY A 57 1.07 -22.83 -5.30
C GLY A 57 -0.31 -23.46 -5.09
N ALA A 58 -0.43 -24.79 -5.13
CA ALA A 58 -1.72 -25.50 -5.12
C ALA A 58 -1.93 -26.41 -3.89
N GLY A 59 -3.19 -26.56 -3.47
CA GLY A 59 -3.61 -27.51 -2.43
C GLY A 59 -3.37 -27.09 -0.97
N ILE A 60 -3.69 -28.00 -0.04
CA ILE A 60 -3.62 -27.76 1.42
C ILE A 60 -2.16 -27.54 1.87
N LYS A 61 -1.21 -28.29 1.30
CA LYS A 61 0.23 -28.14 1.57
C LYS A 61 0.74 -26.74 1.16
N GLY A 62 0.33 -26.24 -0.01
CA GLY A 62 0.69 -24.90 -0.48
C GLY A 62 0.18 -23.79 0.44
N LYS A 63 -1.07 -23.90 0.93
CA LYS A 63 -1.64 -22.96 1.90
C LYS A 63 -0.83 -22.91 3.20
N PHE A 64 -0.42 -24.06 3.72
CA PHE A 64 0.40 -24.16 4.94
C PHE A 64 1.80 -23.56 4.75
N ILE A 65 2.45 -23.86 3.61
CA ILE A 65 3.76 -23.32 3.25
C ILE A 65 3.69 -21.80 3.09
N ARG A 66 2.62 -21.26 2.49
CA ARG A 66 2.41 -19.81 2.41
C ARG A 66 2.27 -19.14 3.76
N LEU A 67 1.60 -19.80 4.72
CA LEU A 67 1.51 -19.33 6.09
C LEU A 67 2.88 -19.27 6.76
N ILE A 68 3.65 -20.36 6.70
CA ILE A 68 5.02 -20.42 7.24
C ILE A 68 5.90 -19.36 6.59
N TYR A 69 5.90 -19.28 5.26
CA TYR A 69 6.68 -18.31 4.50
C TYR A 69 6.32 -16.88 4.88
N SER A 70 5.02 -16.56 5.00
CA SER A 70 4.57 -15.23 5.41
C SER A 70 5.05 -14.85 6.81
N TYR A 71 5.07 -15.80 7.74
CA TYR A 71 5.56 -15.60 9.09
C TYR A 71 7.09 -15.38 9.12
N ILE A 72 7.84 -16.24 8.42
CA ILE A 72 9.30 -16.16 8.31
C ILE A 72 9.71 -14.83 7.65
N LEU A 73 9.08 -14.48 6.53
CA LEU A 73 9.34 -13.24 5.82
C LEU A 73 9.07 -12.03 6.71
N LYS A 74 7.93 -11.99 7.41
CA LYS A 74 7.61 -10.90 8.34
C LYS A 74 8.66 -10.75 9.44
N LYS A 75 9.16 -11.87 9.99
CA LYS A 75 10.21 -11.87 11.02
C LYS A 75 11.56 -11.37 10.47
N LEU A 76 11.86 -11.68 9.21
CA LEU A 76 13.10 -11.27 8.53
C LEU A 76 13.06 -9.79 8.14
N LEU A 77 11.94 -9.31 7.58
CA LEU A 77 11.74 -7.89 7.26
C LEU A 77 11.89 -7.00 8.51
N LYS A 78 11.40 -7.45 9.67
CA LYS A 78 11.55 -6.72 10.95
C LYS A 78 13.00 -6.60 11.43
N LYS A 79 13.92 -7.45 10.98
CA LYS A 79 15.34 -7.41 11.35
C LYS A 79 16.16 -6.47 10.46
N ALA A 80 15.66 -6.13 9.27
CA ALA A 80 16.29 -5.15 8.40
C ALA A 80 16.13 -3.73 8.98
N ASP A 81 17.12 -2.87 8.74
CA ASP A 81 17.04 -1.45 9.13
C ASP A 81 16.17 -0.65 8.15
N LEU A 82 16.16 -1.06 6.88
CA LEU A 82 15.35 -0.43 5.84
C LEU A 82 14.94 -1.47 4.79
N CYS A 83 13.68 -1.40 4.36
CA CYS A 83 13.15 -2.20 3.26
C CYS A 83 12.74 -1.27 2.11
N VAL A 84 13.29 -1.50 0.93
CA VAL A 84 13.00 -0.75 -0.29
C VAL A 84 12.27 -1.67 -1.26
N ALA A 85 11.08 -1.26 -1.71
CA ALA A 85 10.33 -1.97 -2.75
C ALA A 85 10.53 -1.27 -4.09
N VAL A 86 10.70 -2.04 -5.17
CA VAL A 86 10.87 -1.48 -6.54
C VAL A 86 9.60 -0.89 -7.12
N SER A 87 8.43 -1.23 -6.59
CA SER A 87 7.14 -0.72 -7.05
C SER A 87 6.12 -0.69 -5.92
N LYS A 88 5.05 0.09 -6.12
CA LYS A 88 3.89 0.13 -5.19
C LYS A 88 3.23 -1.24 -5.05
N GLY A 89 3.15 -2.03 -6.12
CA GLY A 89 2.58 -3.38 -6.08
C GLY A 89 3.38 -4.31 -5.16
N VAL A 90 4.71 -4.27 -5.27
CA VAL A 90 5.59 -5.02 -4.37
C VAL A 90 5.47 -4.50 -2.94
N ALA A 91 5.48 -3.19 -2.71
CA ALA A 91 5.30 -2.61 -1.37
C ALA A 91 4.01 -3.08 -0.68
N ASN A 92 2.90 -3.06 -1.43
CA ASN A 92 1.58 -3.51 -0.97
C ASN A 92 1.48 -5.03 -0.76
N SER A 93 2.43 -5.82 -1.27
CA SER A 93 2.49 -7.25 -0.97
C SER A 93 3.09 -7.53 0.41
N LEU A 94 4.03 -6.69 0.85
CA LEU A 94 4.79 -6.83 2.10
C LEU A 94 4.00 -6.38 3.31
N VAL A 95 3.24 -5.31 3.15
CA VAL A 95 2.28 -4.80 4.13
C VAL A 95 0.90 -5.11 3.59
N PRO A 96 0.03 -5.86 4.29
CA PRO A 96 -1.32 -6.11 3.78
C PRO A 96 -1.95 -4.78 3.38
N PRO A 97 -2.51 -4.67 2.16
CA PRO A 97 -3.19 -3.45 1.79
C PRO A 97 -4.29 -3.26 2.82
N ASN A 98 -4.26 -2.15 3.55
CA ASN A 98 -5.38 -1.78 4.38
C ASN A 98 -6.49 -1.34 3.42
N LEU A 99 -7.23 -2.32 2.89
CA LEU A 99 -8.30 -2.12 1.89
C LEU A 99 -9.45 -1.27 2.47
N GLY A 100 -9.52 -1.11 3.80
CA GLY A 100 -10.47 -0.22 4.47
C GLY A 100 -10.01 1.24 4.56
N LYS A 101 -8.73 1.53 4.27
CA LYS A 101 -8.18 2.88 4.34
C LYS A 101 -8.56 3.67 3.08
N LYS A 102 -9.59 4.51 3.22
CA LYS A 102 -9.98 5.48 2.21
C LYS A 102 -9.10 6.72 2.33
N TYR A 103 -8.36 7.03 1.28
CA TYR A 103 -7.57 8.25 1.15
C TYR A 103 -8.41 9.36 0.51
N ASN A 104 -8.11 10.62 0.83
CA ASN A 104 -8.69 11.81 0.18
C ASN A 104 -10.22 11.77 0.09
N ILE A 105 -10.87 11.49 1.22
CA ILE A 105 -12.33 11.46 1.30
C ILE A 105 -12.86 12.87 1.00
N SER A 106 -13.47 13.02 -0.18
CA SER A 106 -14.13 14.23 -0.66
C SER A 106 -15.64 14.11 -0.60
N GLY A 107 -16.31 15.26 -0.61
CA GLY A 107 -17.76 15.37 -0.61
C GLY A 107 -18.20 16.76 -0.16
N VAL A 108 -19.50 16.91 0.04
CA VAL A 108 -20.11 18.13 0.58
C VAL A 108 -20.52 17.90 2.04
N PRO A 109 -20.50 18.93 2.91
CA PRO A 109 -21.01 18.78 4.28
C PRO A 109 -22.46 18.31 4.29
N LYS A 110 -22.79 17.35 5.17
CA LYS A 110 -24.14 16.80 5.31
C LYS A 110 -25.18 17.82 5.77
N SER A 111 -24.76 18.84 6.52
CA SER A 111 -25.61 19.92 7.02
C SER A 111 -24.76 21.15 7.40
N LYS A 112 -25.42 22.26 7.74
CA LYS A 112 -24.77 23.51 8.19
C LYS A 112 -23.93 23.31 9.46
N SER A 113 -24.35 22.44 10.39
CA SER A 113 -23.55 22.10 11.56
C SER A 113 -22.28 21.32 11.20
N HIS A 114 -22.38 20.37 10.25
CA HIS A 114 -21.20 19.68 9.72
C HIS A 114 -20.25 20.62 8.98
N GLU A 115 -20.77 21.65 8.32
CA GLU A 115 -19.96 22.71 7.67
C GLU A 115 -19.16 23.52 8.70
N ILE A 116 -19.77 23.87 9.85
CA ILE A 116 -19.05 24.53 10.95
C ILE A 116 -17.94 23.62 11.49
N ILE A 117 -18.23 22.34 11.73
CA ILE A 117 -17.22 21.36 12.18
C ILE A 117 -16.09 21.25 11.16
N TYR A 118 -16.40 21.18 9.87
CA TYR A 118 -15.41 21.14 8.78
C TYR A 118 -14.49 22.36 8.81
N ASN A 119 -15.09 23.55 8.94
CA ASN A 119 -14.35 24.79 8.97
C ASN A 119 -13.39 24.84 10.16
N VAL A 120 -13.84 24.49 11.36
CA VAL A 120 -13.01 24.51 12.57
C VAL A 120 -11.94 23.43 12.55
N THR A 121 -12.27 22.19 12.16
CA THR A 121 -11.37 21.03 12.34
C THR A 121 -10.46 20.74 11.15
N ILE A 122 -10.90 21.02 9.93
CA ILE A 122 -10.18 20.67 8.69
C ILE A 122 -9.65 21.91 7.98
N LYS A 123 -10.49 22.92 7.75
CA LYS A 123 -10.14 24.09 6.94
C LYS A 123 -9.20 25.05 7.67
N TYR A 124 -9.60 25.54 8.85
CA TYR A 124 -8.84 26.52 9.62
C TYR A 124 -7.93 25.86 10.66
N ASN A 125 -8.43 24.83 11.36
CA ASN A 125 -7.69 24.01 12.33
C ASN A 125 -6.80 24.83 13.29
N PRO A 126 -7.37 25.70 14.16
CA PRO A 126 -6.60 26.59 15.02
C PRO A 126 -5.71 25.84 16.02
N PHE A 127 -6.06 24.61 16.38
CA PHE A 127 -5.30 23.77 17.32
C PHE A 127 -4.21 22.92 16.66
N LYS A 128 -3.94 23.13 15.36
CA LYS A 128 -2.97 22.33 14.58
C LYS A 128 -1.59 22.22 15.22
N LEU A 129 -1.09 23.30 15.84
CA LEU A 129 0.22 23.31 16.48
C LEU A 129 0.27 22.40 17.71
N ILE A 130 -0.77 22.44 18.55
CA ILE A 130 -0.90 21.60 19.74
C ILE A 130 -1.06 20.13 19.35
N ILE A 131 -1.91 19.84 18.36
CA ILE A 131 -2.15 18.48 17.86
C ILE A 131 -0.86 17.86 17.31
N LYS A 132 -0.02 18.65 16.62
CA LYS A 132 1.27 18.16 16.09
C LYS A 132 2.27 17.77 17.17
N GLN A 133 2.23 18.44 18.31
CA GLN A 133 3.12 18.15 19.43
C GLN A 133 2.64 16.94 20.25
N LEU A 134 1.32 16.74 20.36
CA LEU A 134 0.74 15.70 21.21
C LEU A 134 0.49 14.37 20.48
N LEU A 135 0.22 14.38 19.17
CA LEU A 135 -0.19 13.18 18.43
C LEU A 135 0.75 12.88 17.27
N PRO A 136 1.24 11.63 17.13
CA PRO A 136 1.94 11.17 15.93
C PRO A 136 1.12 11.34 14.64
N GLU A 137 1.82 11.55 13.52
CA GLU A 137 1.20 11.85 12.22
C GLU A 137 0.19 10.79 11.76
N TYR A 138 0.45 9.50 12.04
CA TYR A 138 -0.47 8.42 11.68
C TYR A 138 -1.81 8.53 12.43
N ILE A 139 -1.81 8.94 13.71
CA ILE A 139 -3.04 9.14 14.49
C ILE A 139 -3.80 10.36 13.96
N GLN A 140 -3.08 11.45 13.65
CA GLN A 140 -3.70 12.65 13.07
C GLN A 140 -4.45 12.32 11.78
N GLU A 141 -3.85 11.52 10.89
CA GLU A 141 -4.48 11.12 9.63
C GLU A 141 -5.68 10.18 9.83
N GLU A 142 -5.64 9.29 10.82
CA GLU A 142 -6.80 8.45 11.16
C GLU A 142 -7.97 9.29 11.69
N VAL A 143 -7.70 10.23 12.60
CA VAL A 143 -8.70 11.13 13.17
C VAL A 143 -9.31 12.02 12.08
N LYS A 144 -8.50 12.66 11.24
CA LYS A 144 -8.99 13.45 10.10
C LYS A 144 -9.87 12.63 9.17
N ASN A 145 -9.50 11.39 8.88
CA ASN A 145 -10.31 10.54 8.01
C ASN A 145 -11.64 10.13 8.67
N LYS A 146 -11.68 9.89 9.98
CA LYS A 146 -12.94 9.68 10.71
C LYS A 146 -13.82 10.92 10.68
N ILE A 147 -13.25 12.10 10.94
CA ILE A 147 -13.96 13.39 10.87
C ILE A 147 -14.52 13.63 9.47
N ARG A 148 -13.73 13.42 8.40
CA ARG A 148 -14.20 13.55 7.01
C ARG A 148 -15.34 12.60 6.68
N LYS A 149 -15.28 11.33 7.11
CA LYS A 149 -16.38 10.36 6.93
C LYS A 149 -17.67 10.78 7.66
N PHE A 150 -17.52 11.41 8.82
CA PHE A 150 -18.64 11.91 9.58
C PHE A 150 -19.28 13.13 8.91
N ILE A 151 -18.47 14.08 8.45
CA ILE A 151 -18.92 15.36 7.86
C ILE A 151 -19.47 15.21 6.45
N PHE A 152 -18.76 14.48 5.59
CA PHE A 152 -19.03 14.51 4.16
C PHE A 152 -20.05 13.46 3.72
N THR A 153 -20.87 13.88 2.77
CA THR A 153 -21.63 12.99 1.90
C THR A 153 -21.20 13.20 0.45
N LYS A 154 -21.29 12.16 -0.36
CA LYS A 154 -21.08 12.31 -1.80
C LYS A 154 -22.38 12.83 -2.41
N PRO A 155 -22.37 14.00 -3.08
CA PRO A 155 -23.55 14.45 -3.78
C PRO A 155 -23.88 13.42 -4.87
N GLN A 156 -25.16 13.10 -5.02
CA GLN A 156 -25.62 12.34 -6.17
C GLN A 156 -25.66 13.30 -7.36
N MET A 157 -25.24 12.81 -8.52
CA MET A 157 -25.36 13.55 -9.76
C MET A 157 -26.85 13.69 -10.08
N ASP A 158 -27.24 14.89 -10.51
CA ASP A 158 -28.57 15.12 -11.02
C ASP A 158 -28.87 14.21 -12.23
N ILE A 159 -30.11 13.76 -12.37
CA ILE A 159 -30.50 12.76 -13.37
C ILE A 159 -30.37 13.34 -14.78
N GLU A 160 -30.79 14.58 -15.00
CA GLU A 160 -30.70 15.24 -16.30
C GLU A 160 -29.23 15.44 -16.69
N THR A 161 -28.41 15.86 -15.73
CA THR A 161 -26.96 15.99 -15.92
C THR A 161 -26.33 14.63 -16.27
N LYS A 162 -26.75 13.55 -15.61
CA LYS A 162 -26.25 12.21 -15.89
C LYS A 162 -26.59 11.75 -17.30
N GLU A 163 -27.84 11.94 -17.74
CA GLU A 163 -28.28 11.57 -19.09
C GLU A 163 -27.62 12.44 -20.16
N TYR A 164 -27.48 13.74 -19.92
CA TYR A 164 -26.73 14.64 -20.79
C TYR A 164 -25.28 14.17 -20.99
N LEU A 165 -24.56 13.90 -19.90
CA LEU A 165 -23.16 13.46 -19.97
C LEU A 165 -23.03 12.09 -20.63
N LYS A 166 -23.96 11.16 -20.40
CA LYS A 166 -23.99 9.88 -21.11
C LYS A 166 -24.05 10.09 -22.62
N ASN A 167 -24.93 10.99 -23.08
CA ASN A 167 -25.07 11.28 -24.50
C ASN A 167 -23.82 11.96 -25.07
N VAL A 168 -23.24 12.93 -24.36
CA VAL A 168 -22.00 13.61 -24.75
C VAL A 168 -20.84 12.62 -24.95
N TYR A 169 -20.66 11.67 -24.03
CA TYR A 169 -19.54 10.72 -24.10
C TYR A 169 -19.85 9.43 -24.85
N LYS A 170 -21.07 9.24 -25.37
CA LYS A 170 -21.50 7.97 -25.97
C LYS A 170 -20.60 7.53 -27.12
N GLU A 171 -20.27 8.46 -28.02
CA GLU A 171 -19.44 8.16 -29.19
C GLU A 171 -18.01 7.78 -28.78
N ASP A 172 -17.42 8.53 -27.84
CA ASP A 172 -16.07 8.26 -27.33
C ASP A 172 -15.99 6.93 -26.58
N ILE A 173 -17.03 6.58 -25.82
CA ILE A 173 -17.11 5.29 -25.12
C ILE A 173 -17.14 4.12 -26.12
N LEU A 174 -17.87 4.26 -27.23
CA LEU A 174 -17.92 3.24 -28.28
C LEU A 174 -16.56 3.10 -29.00
N LYS A 175 -15.92 4.22 -29.35
CA LYS A 175 -14.56 4.22 -29.91
C LYS A 175 -13.55 3.58 -28.96
N LEU A 176 -13.64 3.89 -27.67
CA LEU A 176 -12.78 3.31 -26.63
C LEU A 176 -13.01 1.80 -26.50
N GLN A 177 -14.25 1.35 -26.50
CA GLN A 177 -14.62 -0.06 -26.43
C GLN A 177 -14.00 -0.86 -27.59
N GLU A 178 -14.07 -0.33 -28.81
CA GLU A 178 -13.43 -0.93 -29.98
C GLU A 178 -11.89 -0.95 -29.82
N LEU A 179 -11.31 0.19 -29.43
CA LEU A 179 -9.86 0.34 -29.27
C LEU A 179 -9.25 -0.64 -28.26
N ILE A 180 -9.94 -0.90 -27.14
CA ILE A 180 -9.46 -1.79 -26.07
C ILE A 180 -10.02 -3.22 -26.15
N GLY A 181 -10.94 -3.49 -27.08
CA GLY A 181 -11.59 -4.78 -27.25
C GLY A 181 -12.38 -5.25 -26.01
N ARG A 182 -13.08 -4.36 -25.30
CA ARG A 182 -13.86 -4.70 -24.09
C ARG A 182 -15.24 -4.05 -24.11
N ASP A 183 -16.25 -4.78 -23.66
CA ASP A 183 -17.61 -4.26 -23.52
C ASP A 183 -17.71 -3.19 -22.40
N LEU A 184 -18.04 -1.97 -22.82
CA LEU A 184 -18.27 -0.80 -21.97
C LEU A 184 -19.74 -0.38 -21.95
N SER A 185 -20.67 -1.18 -22.50
CA SER A 185 -22.11 -0.87 -22.53
C SER A 185 -22.70 -0.56 -21.15
N HIS A 186 -22.14 -1.12 -20.09
CA HIS A 186 -22.53 -0.85 -18.70
C HIS A 186 -22.28 0.60 -18.25
N TRP A 187 -21.44 1.38 -18.93
CA TRP A 187 -21.22 2.81 -18.65
C TRP A 187 -22.33 3.71 -19.20
N LEU A 188 -23.11 3.20 -20.17
CA LEU A 188 -24.23 3.90 -20.77
C LEU A 188 -25.58 3.59 -20.08
N LYS A 189 -25.56 2.76 -19.02
CA LYS A 189 -26.72 2.39 -18.20
C LYS A 189 -27.05 3.45 -17.14
#